data_AF-A0AAN4TBB9-F1
#
_entry.id   AF-A0AAN4TBB9-F1
#
_cell.length_a   1.000
_cell.length_b   1.000
_cell.length_c   1.000
_cell.angle_alpha   90.00
_cell.angle_beta   90.00
_cell.angle_gamma   90.00
#
_symmetry.space_group_name_H-M   'P 1'
#
loop_
_entity.id
_entity.type
_entity.pdbx_description
1 polymer ?
#
loop_
_entity_poly.entity_id
_entity_poly.type
_entity_poly.pdbx_seq_one_letter_code
_entity_poly.pdbx_strand_id
1 'polypeptide(L)'
;MLDFDDDASRREKCFTTIAQLPAFVDPKQPPTKKSPFSAIANHSFVHTVEAILPEEVYSSIKDSLDAKVQKLRYARVFMSPSALLEGDFFNTYIKTGNILMISEGLSGSDNVYTLKDGILKLELGKEVYERTGLTGKPIRSGGRKHAKERYLVEINLRLPSMLHGKKGFDRIVWAFKNVLDHSVAWLFYDLAPGTNGISEGMGTQTPKSHDPNSKRNQGDPTLKGNHPQIIDCDVSRTNYRNIITPSFCETTFIEASSENILKDDSENLCEWLAMVALGSPRVSKDDNIDPYLSRYSVPDNAPVSSTDLVSLKWHGFVPASWILDLFITVL
;
A
#
# COMPACT_ATOMS: atom_id res chain seq x y z
N MET A 1 -35.87 2.57 -4.15
CA MET A 1 -34.84 2.70 -5.20
C MET A 1 -33.66 1.89 -4.69
N LEU A 2 -33.39 0.74 -5.31
CA LEU A 2 -32.39 -0.21 -4.81
C LEU A 2 -31.01 0.30 -5.19
N ASP A 3 -30.32 0.94 -4.25
CA ASP A 3 -28.90 1.26 -4.37
C ASP A 3 -28.11 -0.04 -4.28
N PHE A 4 -27.92 -0.67 -5.43
CA PHE A 4 -26.90 -1.68 -5.60
C PHE A 4 -25.57 -0.93 -5.70
N ASP A 5 -24.83 -0.87 -4.59
CA ASP A 5 -23.43 -0.47 -4.61
C ASP A 5 -22.67 -1.43 -5.55
N ASP A 6 -22.47 -1.00 -6.80
CA ASP A 6 -21.76 -1.76 -7.82
C ASP A 6 -20.25 -1.59 -7.61
N ASP A 7 -19.75 -2.30 -6.61
CA ASP A 7 -18.32 -2.48 -6.30
C ASP A 7 -17.54 -3.08 -7.50
N ALA A 8 -18.25 -3.60 -8.51
CA ALA A 8 -17.66 -4.13 -9.74
C ALA A 8 -17.48 -3.09 -10.85
N SER A 9 -18.11 -1.92 -10.76
CA SER A 9 -17.67 -0.79 -11.56
C SER A 9 -16.40 -0.26 -10.89
N ARG A 10 -15.23 -0.67 -11.40
CA ARG A 10 -13.92 -0.10 -11.03
C ARG A 10 -13.82 1.37 -11.47
N ARG A 11 -14.77 2.23 -11.05
CA ARG A 11 -14.56 3.66 -11.05
C ARG A 11 -13.64 3.94 -9.87
N GLU A 12 -12.53 4.60 -10.13
CA GLU A 12 -11.66 5.10 -9.07
C GLU A 12 -12.50 6.06 -8.22
N LYS A 13 -12.91 5.60 -7.05
CA LYS A 13 -13.64 6.42 -6.07
C LYS A 13 -12.59 7.11 -5.20
N CYS A 14 -12.62 8.44 -5.18
CA CYS A 14 -11.88 9.21 -4.17
C CYS A 14 -12.77 9.33 -2.93
N PHE A 15 -12.26 8.92 -1.77
CA PHE A 15 -12.99 9.04 -0.51
C PHE A 15 -12.30 10.09 0.36
N THR A 16 -13.05 11.14 0.72
CA THR A 16 -12.58 12.16 1.67
C THR A 16 -13.17 11.89 3.05
N THR A 17 -12.33 11.97 4.08
CA THR A 17 -12.77 11.97 5.48
C THR A 17 -12.42 13.30 6.12
N ILE A 18 -13.42 13.95 6.69
CA ILE A 18 -13.23 15.10 7.58
C ILE A 18 -13.58 14.63 8.99
N ALA A 19 -12.63 14.70 9.90
CA ALA A 19 -12.82 14.27 11.28
C ALA A 19 -11.95 15.09 12.23
N GLN A 20 -12.49 15.40 13.41
CA GLN A 20 -11.69 15.92 14.50
C GLN A 20 -10.89 14.76 15.12
N LEU A 21 -9.57 14.90 15.13
CA LEU A 21 -8.69 13.92 15.75
C LEU A 21 -8.79 14.00 17.27
N PRO A 22 -8.60 12.88 17.99
CA PRO A 22 -8.49 12.90 19.45
C PRO A 22 -7.33 13.80 19.89
N ALA A 23 -7.49 14.46 21.04
CA ALA A 23 -6.43 15.34 21.61
C ALA A 23 -5.11 14.60 21.90
N PHE A 24 -5.19 13.28 22.06
CA PHE A 24 -4.03 12.41 22.22
C PHE A 24 -4.28 11.08 21.51
N VAL A 25 -3.30 10.64 20.73
CA VAL A 25 -3.30 9.33 20.07
C VAL A 25 -2.13 8.54 20.64
N ASP A 26 -2.41 7.43 21.33
CA ASP A 26 -1.35 6.52 21.79
C ASP A 26 -0.73 5.81 20.57
N PRO A 27 0.56 6.02 20.26
CA PRO A 27 1.22 5.37 19.13
C PRO A 27 1.20 3.83 19.23
N LYS A 28 1.09 3.27 20.43
CA LYS A 28 1.05 1.81 20.63
C LYS A 28 -0.34 1.23 20.43
N GLN A 29 -1.39 2.05 20.50
CA GLN A 29 -2.78 1.63 20.39
C GLN A 29 -3.61 2.67 19.61
N PRO A 30 -3.31 2.89 18.32
CA PRO A 30 -4.07 3.83 17.51
C PRO A 30 -5.52 3.37 17.34
N PRO A 31 -6.49 4.30 17.17
CA PRO A 31 -7.86 3.96 16.84
C PRO A 31 -7.91 3.08 15.58
N THR A 32 -8.68 1.99 15.58
CA THR A 32 -8.73 1.07 14.42
C THR A 32 -10.03 1.13 13.64
N LYS A 33 -11.10 1.65 14.26
CA LYS A 33 -12.46 1.60 13.70
C LYS A 33 -12.93 2.92 13.11
N LYS A 34 -12.29 4.04 13.44
CA LYS A 34 -12.70 5.38 13.00
C LYS A 34 -11.74 5.89 11.93
N SER A 35 -12.27 6.58 10.94
CA SER A 35 -11.46 7.30 9.96
C SER A 35 -10.72 8.46 10.65
N PRO A 36 -9.53 8.84 10.16
CA PRO A 36 -8.83 8.30 8.99
C PRO A 36 -8.11 6.96 9.22
N PHE A 37 -7.96 6.53 10.48
CA PHE A 37 -7.17 5.33 10.81
C PHE A 37 -7.71 4.04 10.16
N SER A 38 -9.04 3.84 10.16
CA SER A 38 -9.65 2.68 9.51
C SER A 38 -9.47 2.72 7.98
N ALA A 39 -9.51 3.91 7.37
CA ALA A 39 -9.26 4.08 5.93
C ALA A 39 -7.82 3.68 5.57
N ILE A 40 -6.83 4.09 6.37
CA ILE A 40 -5.43 3.67 6.18
C ILE A 40 -5.29 2.16 6.40
N ALA A 41 -5.80 1.63 7.52
CA ALA A 41 -5.66 0.21 7.89
C ALA A 41 -6.29 -0.76 6.87
N ASN A 42 -7.36 -0.33 6.19
CA ASN A 42 -8.05 -1.16 5.21
C ASN A 42 -7.35 -1.16 3.84
N HIS A 43 -6.44 -0.21 3.56
CA HIS A 43 -5.72 -0.16 2.30
C HIS A 43 -4.47 -1.07 2.32
N SER A 44 -4.61 -2.27 1.78
CA SER A 44 -3.67 -3.36 2.07
C SER A 44 -2.37 -3.32 1.29
N PHE A 45 -2.42 -2.89 0.03
CA PHE A 45 -1.28 -2.88 -0.88
C PHE A 45 -1.09 -1.44 -1.36
N VAL A 46 -0.09 -0.75 -0.82
CA VAL A 46 0.20 0.64 -1.17
C VAL A 46 1.54 0.71 -1.88
N HIS A 47 1.54 1.35 -3.05
CA HIS A 47 2.73 1.50 -3.86
C HIS A 47 3.52 2.78 -3.54
N THR A 48 2.81 3.87 -3.24
CA THR A 48 3.43 5.17 -3.05
C THR A 48 2.74 5.90 -1.92
N VAL A 49 3.56 6.49 -1.06
CA VAL A 49 3.13 7.36 0.04
C VAL A 49 3.89 8.66 -0.11
N GLU A 50 3.18 9.78 -0.06
CA GLU A 50 3.78 11.11 -0.17
C GLU A 50 3.21 12.00 0.95
N ALA A 51 4.11 12.62 1.71
CA ALA A 51 3.78 13.59 2.74
C ALA A 51 4.31 14.95 2.32
N ILE A 52 3.43 15.94 2.19
CA ILE A 52 3.76 17.32 1.81
C ILE A 52 3.55 18.19 3.04
N LEU A 53 4.59 18.91 3.47
CA LEU A 53 4.61 19.67 4.70
C LEU A 53 5.20 21.07 4.44
N PRO A 54 4.79 22.11 5.17
CA PRO A 54 5.57 23.35 5.26
C PRO A 54 7.00 23.06 5.73
N GLU A 55 7.99 23.74 5.17
CA GLU A 55 9.40 23.52 5.48
C GLU A 55 9.72 23.76 6.97
N GLU A 56 9.04 24.73 7.59
CA GLU A 56 9.19 25.03 9.02
C GLU A 56 8.71 23.87 9.89
N VAL A 57 7.55 23.28 9.54
CA VAL A 57 6.98 22.12 10.24
C VAL A 57 7.91 20.93 10.08
N TYR A 58 8.33 20.62 8.86
CA TYR A 58 9.25 19.51 8.59
C TYR A 58 10.54 19.66 9.40
N SER A 59 11.12 20.86 9.43
CA SER A 59 12.35 21.15 10.17
C SER A 59 12.23 20.84 11.66
N SER A 60 11.04 21.03 12.24
CA SER A 60 10.76 20.73 13.66
C SER A 60 10.61 19.24 13.96
N ILE A 61 10.13 18.44 12.99
CA ILE A 61 9.80 17.02 13.22
C ILE A 61 10.83 16.05 12.61
N LYS A 62 11.78 16.52 11.78
CA LYS A 62 12.70 15.67 11.01
C LYS A 62 13.43 14.63 11.87
N ASP A 63 13.94 15.03 13.03
CA ASP A 63 14.75 14.14 13.89
C ASP A 63 13.86 13.08 14.55
N SER A 64 12.62 13.44 14.90
CA SER A 64 11.60 12.50 15.40
C SER A 64 11.17 11.54 14.29
N LEU A 65 11.00 12.03 13.06
CA LEU A 65 10.64 11.22 11.90
C LEU A 65 11.71 10.18 11.60
N ASP A 66 12.98 10.60 11.51
CA ASP A 66 14.12 9.72 11.24
C ASP A 66 14.34 8.67 12.35
N ALA A 67 13.99 9.01 13.60
CA ALA A 67 14.15 8.10 14.74
C ALA A 67 12.98 7.11 14.89
N LYS A 68 11.74 7.54 14.63
CA LYS A 68 10.52 6.74 14.90
C LYS A 68 10.02 5.98 13.69
N VAL A 69 10.14 6.55 12.49
CA VAL A 69 9.64 5.91 11.28
C VAL A 69 10.65 4.87 10.84
N GLN A 70 10.21 3.63 10.89
CA GLN A 70 11.01 2.48 10.53
C GLN A 70 11.52 2.61 9.09
N LYS A 71 12.79 2.25 8.85
CA LYS A 71 13.28 2.09 7.47
C LYS A 71 12.48 1.01 6.77
N LEU A 72 11.90 1.36 5.63
CA LEU A 72 11.01 0.48 4.89
C LEU A 72 11.82 -0.37 3.93
N ARG A 73 11.68 -1.69 4.04
CA ARG A 73 12.32 -2.67 3.15
C ARG A 73 11.33 -3.74 2.77
N TYR A 74 11.48 -4.29 1.58
CA TYR A 74 10.68 -5.43 1.12
C TYR A 74 11.55 -6.35 0.28
N ALA A 75 11.10 -7.58 0.08
CA ALA A 75 11.80 -8.53 -0.77
C ALA A 75 11.05 -8.71 -2.09
N ARG A 76 11.79 -8.85 -3.18
CA ARG A 76 11.31 -9.45 -4.42
C ARG A 76 11.77 -10.89 -4.48
N VAL A 77 10.85 -11.84 -4.60
CA VAL A 77 11.14 -13.28 -4.68
C VAL A 77 10.54 -13.86 -5.95
N PHE A 78 11.22 -14.84 -6.54
CA PHE A 78 10.74 -15.56 -7.72
C PHE A 78 10.37 -16.97 -7.31
N MET A 79 9.08 -17.27 -7.28
CA MET A 79 8.60 -18.58 -6.86
C MET A 79 7.25 -18.91 -7.49
N SER A 80 6.99 -20.21 -7.69
CA SER A 80 5.67 -20.68 -8.11
C SER A 80 4.67 -20.63 -6.96
N PRO A 81 3.36 -20.56 -7.25
CA PRO A 81 2.30 -20.72 -6.26
C PRO A 81 2.43 -22.00 -5.42
N SER A 82 2.97 -23.09 -5.97
CA SER A 82 3.15 -24.35 -5.22
C SER A 82 4.11 -24.18 -4.03
N ALA A 83 5.16 -23.38 -4.20
CA ALA A 83 6.14 -23.13 -3.14
C ALA A 83 5.55 -22.39 -1.93
N LEU A 84 4.41 -21.70 -2.08
CA LEU A 84 3.67 -21.12 -0.94
C LEU A 84 3.09 -22.21 -0.02
N LEU A 85 2.86 -23.41 -0.53
CA LEU A 85 2.23 -24.53 0.18
C LEU A 85 3.24 -25.54 0.74
N GLU A 86 4.54 -25.26 0.57
CA GLU A 86 5.62 -26.19 0.91
C GLU A 86 6.29 -25.86 2.24
N GLY A 87 6.60 -26.92 2.98
CA GLY A 87 7.53 -26.95 4.10
C GLY A 87 7.39 -25.80 5.10
N ASP A 88 8.54 -25.15 5.35
CA ASP A 88 8.67 -24.13 6.38
C ASP A 88 8.01 -22.81 5.97
N PHE A 89 7.93 -22.47 4.68
CA PHE A 89 7.28 -21.23 4.25
C PHE A 89 5.81 -21.21 4.65
N PHE A 90 5.09 -22.30 4.35
CA PHE A 90 3.67 -22.44 4.66
C PHE A 90 3.41 -22.35 6.16
N ASN A 91 4.22 -23.03 6.98
CA ASN A 91 4.02 -23.03 8.43
C ASN A 91 4.42 -21.69 9.05
N THR A 92 5.61 -21.18 8.74
CA THR A 92 6.19 -19.97 9.35
C THR A 92 5.40 -18.73 8.98
N TYR A 93 5.15 -18.48 7.70
CA TYR A 93 4.56 -17.22 7.27
C TYR A 93 3.06 -17.26 7.05
N ILE A 94 2.50 -18.41 6.64
CA ILE A 94 1.07 -18.51 6.34
C ILE A 94 0.27 -18.95 7.56
N LYS A 95 0.66 -20.04 8.22
CA LYS A 95 -0.09 -20.57 9.38
C LYS A 95 0.09 -19.73 10.64
N THR A 96 1.33 -19.40 10.99
CA THR A 96 1.63 -18.69 12.25
C THR A 96 1.99 -17.22 12.06
N GLY A 97 2.62 -16.88 10.93
CA GLY A 97 3.10 -15.55 10.64
C GLY A 97 2.05 -14.64 10.02
N ASN A 98 2.46 -13.41 9.71
CA ASN A 98 1.63 -12.43 9.03
C ASN A 98 2.45 -11.72 7.96
N ILE A 99 2.11 -11.97 6.70
CA ILE A 99 2.84 -11.44 5.55
C ILE A 99 1.89 -10.79 4.57
N LEU A 100 2.43 -9.86 3.79
CA LEU A 100 1.82 -9.35 2.56
C LEU A 100 2.60 -9.87 1.37
N MET A 101 1.90 -10.40 0.37
CA MET A 101 2.49 -10.66 -0.94
C MET A 101 1.56 -10.24 -2.06
N ILE A 102 2.17 -9.77 -3.15
CA ILE A 102 1.49 -9.50 -4.41
C ILE A 102 2.39 -9.94 -5.57
N SER A 103 1.82 -10.66 -6.54
CA SER A 103 2.55 -11.04 -7.74
C SER A 103 2.63 -9.90 -8.74
N GLU A 104 3.53 -10.02 -9.70
CA GLU A 104 3.49 -9.22 -10.93
C GLU A 104 2.18 -9.41 -11.71
N GLY A 105 1.94 -8.49 -12.64
CA GLY A 105 0.79 -8.51 -13.56
C GLY A 105 -0.17 -7.35 -13.36
N LEU A 106 -0.97 -7.07 -14.39
CA LEU A 106 -1.99 -6.03 -14.39
C LEU A 106 -3.38 -6.63 -14.13
N SER A 107 -3.97 -6.28 -12.98
CA SER A 107 -5.33 -6.70 -12.62
C SER A 107 -6.35 -6.34 -13.69
N GLY A 108 -7.23 -7.28 -14.01
CA GLY A 108 -8.18 -7.19 -15.10
C GLY A 108 -7.65 -7.69 -16.45
N SER A 109 -6.35 -7.98 -16.57
CA SER A 109 -5.74 -8.49 -17.80
C SER A 109 -4.89 -9.74 -17.61
N ASP A 110 -3.95 -9.74 -16.66
CA ASP A 110 -3.03 -10.83 -16.37
C ASP A 110 -3.50 -11.65 -15.17
N ASN A 111 -2.95 -12.85 -14.96
CA ASN A 111 -3.21 -13.56 -13.71
C ASN A 111 -2.44 -12.86 -12.58
N VAL A 112 -3.16 -12.45 -11.53
CA VAL A 112 -2.57 -11.73 -10.39
C VAL A 112 -2.92 -12.45 -9.11
N TYR A 113 -1.95 -12.58 -8.23
CA TYR A 113 -2.08 -13.29 -6.97
C TYR A 113 -1.76 -12.36 -5.81
N THR A 114 -2.55 -12.43 -4.75
CA THR A 114 -2.30 -11.66 -3.53
C THR A 114 -2.46 -12.54 -2.30
N LEU A 115 -1.58 -12.40 -1.33
CA LEU A 115 -1.66 -13.07 -0.04
C LEU A 115 -1.70 -12.01 1.07
N LYS A 116 -2.74 -12.04 1.88
CA LYS A 116 -2.89 -11.22 3.08
C LYS A 116 -3.65 -12.01 4.12
N ASP A 117 -3.22 -11.96 5.37
CA ASP A 117 -3.92 -12.59 6.50
C ASP A 117 -4.21 -14.10 6.28
N GLY A 118 -3.28 -14.78 5.60
CA GLY A 118 -3.43 -16.19 5.24
C GLY A 118 -4.50 -16.47 4.15
N ILE A 119 -5.09 -15.44 3.56
CA ILE A 119 -6.03 -15.55 2.43
C ILE A 119 -5.27 -15.31 1.13
N LEU A 120 -5.14 -16.37 0.33
CA LEU A 120 -4.59 -16.30 -1.02
C LEU A 120 -5.74 -16.03 -2.00
N LYS A 121 -5.69 -14.89 -2.67
CA LYS A 121 -6.60 -14.56 -3.77
C LYS A 121 -5.89 -14.76 -5.10
N LEU A 122 -6.57 -15.42 -6.03
CA LEU A 122 -6.11 -15.66 -7.39
C LEU A 122 -7.10 -15.01 -8.34
N GLU A 123 -6.65 -13.98 -9.04
CA GLU A 123 -7.35 -13.40 -10.17
C GLU A 123 -6.92 -14.12 -11.44
N LEU A 124 -7.83 -14.87 -12.05
CA LEU A 124 -7.51 -15.77 -13.16
C LEU A 124 -8.32 -15.42 -14.41
N GLY A 125 -7.69 -15.52 -15.57
CA GLY A 125 -8.40 -15.58 -16.85
C GLY A 125 -9.24 -16.85 -16.97
N LYS A 126 -10.34 -16.80 -17.73
CA LYS A 126 -11.29 -17.91 -17.91
C LYS A 126 -10.64 -19.27 -18.16
N GLU A 127 -9.75 -19.37 -19.15
CA GLU A 127 -9.12 -20.64 -19.53
C GLU A 127 -8.31 -21.24 -18.38
N VAL A 128 -7.49 -20.42 -17.72
CA VAL A 128 -6.66 -20.85 -16.59
C VAL A 128 -7.54 -21.26 -15.40
N TYR A 129 -8.59 -20.48 -15.12
CA TYR A 129 -9.57 -20.80 -14.07
C TYR A 129 -10.22 -22.17 -14.29
N GLU A 130 -10.78 -22.41 -15.48
CA GLU A 130 -11.44 -23.69 -15.83
C GLU A 130 -10.47 -24.87 -15.69
N ARG A 131 -9.22 -24.70 -16.13
CA ARG A 131 -8.17 -25.73 -16.01
C ARG A 131 -7.76 -26.00 -14.57
N THR A 132 -7.70 -24.99 -13.70
CA THR A 132 -7.38 -25.20 -12.28
C THR A 132 -8.44 -26.05 -11.58
N GLY A 133 -9.68 -25.98 -12.09
CA GLY A 133 -10.84 -26.57 -11.44
C GLY A 133 -11.08 -26.03 -10.03
N LEU A 134 -10.55 -24.87 -9.65
CA LEU A 134 -10.79 -24.31 -8.31
C LEU A 134 -12.16 -23.63 -8.26
N THR A 135 -12.75 -23.55 -7.07
CA THR A 135 -14.02 -22.85 -6.87
C THR A 135 -13.76 -21.35 -6.77
N GLY A 136 -14.28 -20.57 -7.72
CA GLY A 136 -14.19 -19.12 -7.73
C GLY A 136 -15.51 -18.46 -8.12
N LYS A 137 -15.50 -17.13 -8.14
CA LYS A 137 -16.63 -16.28 -8.55
C LYS A 137 -16.23 -15.46 -9.78
N PRO A 138 -17.11 -15.26 -10.76
CA PRO A 138 -16.81 -14.39 -11.90
C PRO A 138 -16.64 -12.94 -11.44
N ILE A 139 -15.65 -12.24 -12.00
CA ILE A 139 -15.44 -10.81 -11.82
C ILE A 139 -16.29 -10.09 -12.85
N ARG A 140 -17.29 -9.33 -12.40
CA ARG A 140 -18.18 -8.59 -13.30
C ARG A 140 -17.38 -7.49 -13.99
N SER A 141 -17.47 -7.44 -15.32
CA SER A 141 -16.75 -6.46 -16.14
C SER A 141 -17.52 -5.15 -16.38
N GLY A 142 -18.53 -4.85 -15.56
CA GLY A 142 -19.32 -3.61 -15.64
C GLY A 142 -19.92 -3.33 -17.04
N GLY A 143 -20.36 -4.35 -17.77
CA GLY A 143 -21.00 -4.20 -19.09
C GLY A 143 -20.05 -3.89 -20.26
N ARG A 144 -18.73 -3.97 -20.07
CA ARG A 144 -17.75 -3.76 -21.16
C ARG A 144 -17.84 -4.90 -22.19
N LYS A 145 -18.31 -4.58 -23.39
CA LYS A 145 -18.57 -5.52 -24.52
C LYS A 145 -17.35 -6.37 -24.94
N HIS A 146 -16.12 -5.95 -24.61
CA HIS A 146 -14.88 -6.63 -24.98
C HIS A 146 -13.97 -7.00 -23.79
N ALA A 147 -14.47 -6.93 -22.55
CA ALA A 147 -13.67 -7.35 -21.42
C ALA A 147 -13.55 -8.88 -21.39
N LYS A 148 -12.32 -9.37 -21.21
CA LYS A 148 -12.07 -10.80 -21.01
C LYS A 148 -12.78 -11.26 -19.74
N GLU A 149 -13.46 -12.39 -19.79
CA GLU A 149 -14.06 -13.01 -18.61
C GLU A 149 -12.95 -13.45 -17.63
N ARG A 150 -13.11 -13.08 -16.36
CA ARG A 150 -12.15 -13.33 -15.30
C ARG A 150 -12.83 -13.85 -14.05
N TYR A 151 -12.09 -14.58 -13.23
CA TYR A 151 -12.58 -15.25 -12.04
C TYR A 151 -11.68 -14.96 -10.85
N LEU A 152 -12.31 -14.75 -9.70
CA LEU A 152 -11.64 -14.60 -8.41
C LEU A 152 -11.79 -15.89 -7.62
N VAL A 153 -10.66 -16.53 -7.29
CA VAL A 153 -10.60 -17.66 -6.37
C VAL A 153 -10.02 -17.16 -5.06
N GLU A 154 -10.72 -17.38 -3.94
CA GLU A 154 -10.24 -17.00 -2.61
C GLU A 154 -10.04 -18.25 -1.75
N ILE A 155 -8.82 -18.46 -1.26
CA ILE A 155 -8.42 -19.63 -0.49
C ILE A 155 -7.91 -19.16 0.87
N ASN A 156 -8.65 -19.46 1.93
CA ASN A 156 -8.14 -19.29 3.29
C ASN A 156 -7.22 -20.46 3.64
N LEU A 157 -5.91 -20.22 3.56
CA LEU A 157 -4.86 -21.22 3.80
C LEU A 157 -4.68 -21.56 5.28
N ARG A 158 -5.30 -20.81 6.20
CA ARG A 158 -5.25 -21.08 7.65
C ARG A 158 -6.34 -22.03 8.14
N LEU A 159 -7.30 -22.41 7.29
CA LEU A 159 -8.32 -23.37 7.69
C LEU A 159 -7.72 -24.72 8.13
N PRO A 160 -8.34 -25.44 9.10
CA PRO A 160 -7.88 -26.76 9.52
C PRO A 160 -7.89 -27.81 8.40
N SER A 161 -8.66 -27.58 7.34
CA SER A 161 -8.70 -28.43 6.14
C SER A 161 -7.52 -28.23 5.19
N MET A 162 -6.69 -27.19 5.40
CA MET A 162 -5.52 -26.87 4.57
C MET A 162 -4.30 -27.62 5.08
N LEU A 163 -4.34 -28.94 4.93
CA LEU A 163 -3.34 -29.92 5.33
C LEU A 163 -3.28 -31.03 4.28
N HIS A 164 -2.08 -31.57 4.04
CA HIS A 164 -1.87 -32.68 3.11
C HIS A 164 -2.75 -33.90 3.46
N GLY A 165 -3.31 -34.54 2.43
CA GLY A 165 -4.22 -35.69 2.57
C GLY A 165 -5.69 -35.32 2.73
N LYS A 166 -6.03 -34.02 2.78
CA LYS A 166 -7.40 -33.55 2.66
C LYS A 166 -7.68 -33.24 1.19
N LYS A 167 -8.75 -33.86 0.64
CA LYS A 167 -9.15 -33.69 -0.78
C LYS A 167 -9.19 -32.23 -1.26
N GLY A 168 -9.67 -31.31 -0.40
CA GLY A 168 -9.72 -29.89 -0.74
C GLY A 168 -8.33 -29.26 -0.90
N PHE A 169 -7.40 -29.56 0.00
CA PHE A 169 -6.03 -29.08 -0.07
C PHE A 169 -5.25 -29.76 -1.19
N ASP A 170 -5.42 -31.07 -1.37
CA ASP A 170 -4.76 -31.83 -2.44
C ASP A 170 -5.17 -31.32 -3.84
N ARG A 171 -6.42 -30.84 -4.00
CA ARG A 171 -6.88 -30.17 -5.23
C ARG A 171 -6.15 -28.85 -5.48
N ILE A 172 -5.90 -28.07 -4.43
CA ILE A 172 -5.13 -26.81 -4.53
C ILE A 172 -3.69 -27.11 -4.91
N VAL A 173 -3.06 -28.07 -4.23
CA VAL A 173 -1.69 -28.52 -4.53
C VAL A 173 -1.60 -29.00 -5.99
N TRP A 174 -2.58 -29.78 -6.46
CA TRP A 174 -2.64 -30.22 -7.85
C TRP A 174 -2.72 -29.04 -8.82
N ALA A 175 -3.62 -28.08 -8.58
CA ALA A 175 -3.76 -26.91 -9.44
C ALA A 175 -2.46 -26.10 -9.52
N PHE A 176 -1.74 -25.96 -8.40
CA PHE A 176 -0.49 -25.20 -8.34
C PHE A 176 0.70 -25.94 -8.94
N LYS A 177 0.65 -27.28 -9.01
CA LYS A 177 1.72 -28.08 -9.62
C LYS A 177 1.52 -28.36 -11.11
N ASN A 178 0.29 -28.29 -11.61
CA ASN A 178 -0.05 -28.74 -12.98
C ASN A 178 -0.63 -27.63 -13.87
N VAL A 179 -1.09 -26.52 -13.29
CA VAL A 179 -1.73 -25.43 -14.04
C VAL A 179 -1.09 -24.08 -13.73
N LEU A 180 -0.89 -23.77 -12.46
CA LEU A 180 -0.19 -22.57 -12.00
C LEU A 180 1.25 -22.92 -11.58
N ASP A 181 1.95 -23.65 -12.44
CA ASP A 181 3.25 -24.27 -12.20
C ASP A 181 4.44 -23.35 -12.49
N HIS A 182 4.19 -22.21 -13.13
CA HIS A 182 5.23 -21.26 -13.49
C HIS A 182 5.64 -20.41 -12.27
N SER A 183 6.95 -20.11 -12.21
CA SER A 183 7.47 -19.12 -11.28
C SER A 183 7.04 -17.72 -11.71
N VAL A 184 6.64 -16.90 -10.75
CA VAL A 184 6.30 -15.48 -10.96
C VAL A 184 7.08 -14.61 -9.98
N ALA A 185 7.27 -13.35 -10.31
CA ALA A 185 7.80 -12.38 -9.38
C ALA A 185 6.75 -12.01 -8.32
N TRP A 186 7.15 -12.05 -7.06
CA TRP A 186 6.36 -11.60 -5.93
C TRP A 186 7.08 -10.48 -5.20
N LEU A 187 6.32 -9.48 -4.76
CA LEU A 187 6.73 -8.63 -3.66
C LEU A 187 6.30 -9.27 -2.35
N PHE A 188 7.18 -9.24 -1.35
CA PHE A 188 7.01 -9.85 -0.04
C PHE A 188 7.33 -8.83 1.05
N TYR A 189 6.47 -8.78 2.07
CA TYR A 189 6.68 -8.01 3.29
C TYR A 189 6.25 -8.82 4.52
N ASP A 190 7.13 -8.95 5.50
CA ASP A 190 6.84 -9.53 6.81
C ASP A 190 6.28 -8.46 7.76
N LEU A 191 5.04 -8.65 8.20
CA LEU A 191 4.36 -7.74 9.14
C LEU A 191 4.70 -8.04 10.60
N ALA A 192 5.51 -9.06 10.88
CA ALA A 192 5.95 -9.35 12.24
C ALA A 192 6.76 -8.16 12.81
N PRO A 193 6.52 -7.77 14.08
CA PRO A 193 7.25 -6.68 14.72
C PRO A 193 8.76 -6.90 14.70
N GLY A 194 9.53 -5.85 14.44
CA GLY A 194 11.01 -5.88 14.49
C GLY A 194 11.70 -6.46 13.25
N THR A 195 10.98 -6.96 12.25
CA THR A 195 11.57 -7.46 11.00
C THR A 195 11.93 -6.33 10.04
N ASN A 196 11.30 -5.18 10.18
CA ASN A 196 11.38 -4.10 9.20
C ASN A 196 11.02 -4.55 7.77
N GLY A 197 9.99 -5.40 7.65
CA GLY A 197 9.51 -5.97 6.40
C GLY A 197 10.19 -7.26 5.97
N ILE A 198 11.29 -7.64 6.60
CA ILE A 198 12.03 -8.86 6.27
C ILE A 198 12.73 -9.41 7.52
N SER A 199 12.46 -10.65 7.91
CA SER A 199 13.07 -11.25 9.11
C SER A 199 14.60 -11.04 9.16
N GLU A 200 15.16 -10.77 10.35
CA GLU A 200 16.58 -10.40 10.56
C GLU A 200 17.59 -11.46 10.05
N GLY A 201 17.12 -12.63 9.62
CA GLY A 201 17.92 -13.62 8.90
C GLY A 201 18.17 -13.30 7.42
N MET A 202 17.67 -12.20 6.87
CA MET A 202 17.71 -11.96 5.41
C MET A 202 18.59 -10.79 4.95
N GLY A 203 19.05 -9.91 5.84
CA GLY A 203 19.76 -8.70 5.42
C GLY A 203 20.61 -8.06 6.49
N THR A 204 21.87 -8.50 6.61
CA THR A 204 23.09 -7.68 6.46
C THR A 204 24.29 -8.58 6.76
N GLN A 205 25.13 -8.86 5.75
CA GLN A 205 26.53 -9.19 6.02
C GLN A 205 27.21 -7.89 6.47
N THR A 206 27.02 -7.50 7.73
CA THR A 206 27.95 -6.57 8.38
C THR A 206 28.99 -7.42 9.11
N PRO A 207 30.30 -7.20 8.88
CA PRO A 207 31.33 -7.92 9.62
C PRO A 207 31.38 -7.36 11.04
N LYS A 208 30.57 -7.92 11.95
CA LYS A 208 30.66 -7.62 13.38
C LYS A 208 31.32 -8.79 14.11
N SER A 209 32.50 -8.46 14.65
CA SER A 209 33.31 -9.12 15.69
C SER A 209 33.75 -10.57 15.45
N HIS A 210 35.08 -10.75 15.44
CA HIS A 210 35.77 -12.01 15.73
C HIS A 210 35.45 -12.47 17.17
N ASP A 211 34.28 -13.06 17.38
CA ASP A 211 34.02 -13.92 18.53
C ASP A 211 34.06 -15.37 18.06
N PRO A 212 35.03 -16.20 18.49
CA PRO A 212 35.14 -17.60 18.09
C PRO A 212 33.95 -18.47 18.53
N ASN A 213 33.09 -17.97 19.44
CA ASN A 213 31.94 -18.71 19.98
C ASN A 213 30.56 -18.17 19.58
N SER A 214 30.49 -17.20 18.66
CA SER A 214 29.21 -16.80 18.07
C SER A 214 28.75 -17.89 17.10
N LYS A 215 27.68 -18.62 17.48
CA LYS A 215 26.95 -19.48 16.55
C LYS A 215 26.59 -18.64 15.33
N ARG A 216 27.16 -18.97 14.15
CA ARG A 216 26.81 -18.37 12.86
C ARG A 216 25.30 -18.12 12.81
N ASN A 217 24.89 -16.86 12.73
CA ASN A 217 23.51 -16.48 12.45
C ASN A 217 23.14 -17.13 11.11
N GLN A 218 22.43 -18.26 11.20
CA GLN A 218 21.85 -18.89 10.03
C GLN A 218 20.78 -17.93 9.53
N GLY A 219 20.93 -17.42 8.30
CA GLY A 219 19.87 -16.66 7.67
C GLY A 219 18.55 -17.42 7.70
N ASP A 220 17.42 -16.72 7.54
CA ASP A 220 16.08 -17.32 7.68
C ASP A 220 15.96 -18.53 6.71
N PRO A 221 15.82 -19.76 7.22
CA PRO A 221 15.80 -20.97 6.40
C PRO A 221 14.64 -21.03 5.40
N THR A 222 13.59 -20.26 5.61
CA THR A 222 12.30 -20.42 4.90
C THR A 222 12.26 -19.82 3.49
N LEU A 223 13.17 -18.90 3.16
CA LEU A 223 13.29 -18.27 1.83
C LEU A 223 14.61 -18.61 1.12
N LYS A 224 15.45 -19.49 1.69
CA LYS A 224 16.81 -19.82 1.20
C LYS A 224 16.87 -20.37 -0.23
N GLY A 225 15.77 -20.94 -0.74
CA GLY A 225 15.72 -21.47 -2.10
C GLY A 225 15.35 -20.44 -3.18
N ASN A 226 14.78 -19.29 -2.80
CA ASN A 226 14.12 -18.37 -3.74
C ASN A 226 14.92 -17.09 -4.02
N HIS A 227 16.19 -17.02 -3.55
CA HIS A 227 17.12 -15.90 -3.74
C HIS A 227 16.46 -14.52 -3.63
N PRO A 228 15.92 -14.16 -2.44
CA PRO A 228 15.21 -12.90 -2.25
C PRO A 228 16.11 -11.71 -2.58
N GLN A 229 15.62 -10.83 -3.45
CA GLN A 229 16.23 -9.53 -3.69
C GLN A 229 15.64 -8.53 -2.70
N ILE A 230 16.47 -8.09 -1.76
CA ILE A 230 16.11 -7.06 -0.79
C ILE A 230 16.12 -5.70 -1.48
N ILE A 231 15.04 -4.93 -1.30
CA ILE A 231 14.88 -3.60 -1.84
C ILE A 231 14.63 -2.65 -0.68
N ASP A 232 15.54 -1.71 -0.50
CA ASP A 232 15.40 -0.61 0.44
C ASP A 232 14.51 0.47 -0.20
N CYS A 233 13.53 0.96 0.55
CA CYS A 233 12.60 1.98 0.10
C CYS A 233 13.05 3.34 0.63
N ASP A 234 13.99 3.95 -0.08
CA ASP A 234 14.55 5.25 0.30
C ASP A 234 13.54 6.39 0.12
N VAL A 235 13.58 7.35 1.04
CA VAL A 235 12.77 8.57 0.95
C VAL A 235 13.33 9.51 -0.11
N SER A 236 12.50 9.83 -1.09
CA SER A 236 12.79 10.88 -2.07
C SER A 236 12.31 12.21 -1.51
N ARG A 237 13.22 13.16 -1.31
CA ARG A 237 12.89 14.50 -0.80
C ARG A 237 12.93 15.52 -1.93
N THR A 238 11.84 16.29 -2.07
CA THR A 238 11.75 17.42 -2.99
C THR A 238 11.40 18.68 -2.20
N ASN A 239 12.12 19.78 -2.44
CA ASN A 239 11.81 21.07 -1.84
C ASN A 239 11.17 21.97 -2.91
N TYR A 240 10.04 22.57 -2.58
CA TYR A 240 9.32 23.51 -3.43
C TYR A 240 9.38 24.89 -2.78
N ARG A 241 9.71 25.91 -3.56
CA ARG A 241 9.86 27.28 -3.06
C ARG A 241 8.75 28.19 -3.53
N ASN A 242 8.42 29.18 -2.71
CA ASN A 242 7.43 30.23 -3.02
C ASN A 242 6.10 29.65 -3.53
N ILE A 243 5.60 28.57 -2.92
CA ILE A 243 4.35 27.93 -3.36
C ILE A 243 3.16 28.69 -2.77
N ILE A 244 2.23 29.09 -3.62
CA ILE A 244 0.95 29.65 -3.22
C ILE A 244 0.15 28.55 -2.53
N THR A 245 -0.19 28.76 -1.27
CA THR A 245 -0.96 27.81 -0.45
C THR A 245 -2.39 28.31 -0.29
N PRO A 246 -3.42 27.45 -0.44
CA PRO A 246 -4.79 27.80 -0.07
C PRO A 246 -4.88 28.18 1.42
N SER A 247 -5.76 29.10 1.80
CA SER A 247 -6.06 29.41 3.19
C SER A 247 -6.90 28.27 3.78
N PHE A 248 -6.23 27.28 4.34
CA PHE A 248 -6.87 26.23 5.13
C PHE A 248 -7.27 26.80 6.50
N CYS A 249 -8.45 27.41 6.62
CA CYS A 249 -8.99 27.70 7.93
C CYS A 249 -9.68 26.44 8.48
N GLU A 250 -9.37 26.04 9.72
CA GLU A 250 -10.07 24.94 10.40
C GLU A 250 -11.59 25.15 10.42
N THR A 251 -12.05 26.41 10.45
CA THR A 251 -13.48 26.74 10.39
C THR A 251 -14.13 26.42 9.04
N THR A 252 -13.38 26.41 7.93
CA THR A 252 -13.92 26.14 6.58
C THR A 252 -14.60 24.76 6.53
N PHE A 253 -14.00 23.75 7.15
CA PHE A 253 -14.54 22.39 7.14
C PHE A 253 -15.52 22.09 8.28
N ILE A 254 -15.46 22.86 9.37
CA ILE A 254 -16.35 22.71 10.54
C ILE A 254 -17.67 23.46 10.34
N GLU A 255 -17.64 24.61 9.65
CA GLU A 255 -18.78 25.50 9.43
C GLU A 255 -19.44 25.32 8.05
N ALA A 256 -18.96 24.36 7.25
CA ALA A 256 -19.49 24.13 5.92
C ALA A 256 -21.00 23.88 5.96
N SER A 257 -21.74 24.77 5.30
CA SER A 257 -23.21 24.82 5.39
C SER A 257 -23.90 23.70 4.62
N SER A 258 -23.18 22.95 3.77
CA SER A 258 -23.70 21.79 3.05
C SER A 258 -22.61 20.81 2.60
N GLU A 259 -23.02 19.57 2.33
CA GLU A 259 -22.15 18.50 1.79
C GLU A 259 -21.51 18.86 0.44
N ASN A 260 -22.20 19.62 -0.42
CA ASN A 260 -21.68 20.02 -1.72
C ASN A 260 -20.48 20.97 -1.59
N ILE A 261 -20.52 21.90 -0.63
CA ILE A 261 -19.42 22.85 -0.39
C ILE A 261 -18.19 22.09 0.10
N LEU A 262 -18.37 21.15 1.05
CA LEU A 262 -17.29 20.29 1.52
C LEU A 262 -16.66 19.48 0.39
N LYS A 263 -17.48 18.98 -0.53
CA LYS A 263 -17.00 18.24 -1.69
C LYS A 263 -16.15 19.13 -2.59
N ASP A 264 -16.65 20.31 -2.96
CA ASP A 264 -15.93 21.26 -3.83
C ASP A 264 -14.59 21.69 -3.19
N ASP A 265 -14.58 22.00 -1.89
CA ASP A 265 -13.36 22.35 -1.14
C ASP A 265 -12.36 21.19 -1.10
N SER A 266 -12.85 19.97 -0.91
CA SER A 266 -12.01 18.77 -0.92
C SER A 266 -11.42 18.48 -2.30
N GLU A 267 -12.21 18.65 -3.37
CA GLU A 267 -11.75 18.48 -4.75
C GLU A 267 -10.68 19.52 -5.10
N ASN A 268 -10.92 20.78 -4.75
CA ASN A 268 -9.97 21.88 -4.90
C ASN A 268 -8.64 21.62 -4.17
N LEU A 269 -8.70 21.12 -2.93
CA LEU A 269 -7.52 20.76 -2.15
C LEU A 269 -6.77 19.57 -2.77
N CYS A 270 -7.49 18.52 -3.19
CA CYS A 270 -6.89 17.39 -3.89
C CYS A 270 -6.20 17.82 -5.19
N GLU A 271 -6.81 18.71 -5.96
CA GLU A 271 -6.22 19.24 -7.19
C GLU A 271 -4.94 20.05 -6.88
N TRP A 272 -4.98 20.94 -5.88
CA TRP A 272 -3.81 21.70 -5.48
C TRP A 272 -2.66 20.79 -4.99
N LEU A 273 -2.94 19.80 -4.15
CA LEU A 273 -1.94 18.82 -3.71
C LEU A 273 -1.33 18.06 -4.89
N ALA A 274 -2.15 17.68 -5.87
CA ALA A 274 -1.66 17.03 -7.09
C ALA A 274 -0.74 17.96 -7.90
N MET A 275 -1.09 19.24 -8.01
CA MET A 275 -0.25 20.24 -8.69
C MET A 275 1.08 20.46 -8.00
N VAL A 276 1.11 20.48 -6.67
CA VAL A 276 2.35 20.51 -5.87
C VAL A 276 3.16 19.24 -6.09
N ALA A 277 2.55 18.06 -5.98
CA ALA A 277 3.23 16.76 -6.16
C ALA A 277 3.82 16.59 -7.58
N LEU A 278 3.21 17.21 -8.59
CA LEU A 278 3.73 17.27 -9.96
C LEU A 278 4.87 18.27 -10.15
N GLY A 279 5.16 19.12 -9.15
CA GLY A 279 6.09 20.25 -9.29
C GLY A 279 5.63 21.27 -10.32
N SER A 280 4.31 21.44 -10.48
CA SER A 280 3.74 22.32 -11.49
C SER A 280 4.10 23.78 -11.21
N PRO A 281 4.55 24.57 -12.20
CA PRO A 281 4.80 25.99 -12.00
C PRO A 281 3.54 26.77 -11.66
N ARG A 282 2.33 26.24 -11.95
CA ARG A 282 1.04 26.93 -11.72
C ARG A 282 0.72 27.20 -10.25
N VAL A 283 1.39 26.52 -9.33
CA VAL A 283 1.25 26.76 -7.89
C VAL A 283 2.37 27.65 -7.34
N SER A 284 3.33 28.08 -8.18
CA SER A 284 4.37 29.01 -7.76
C SER A 284 3.87 30.45 -7.79
N LYS A 285 4.29 31.25 -6.80
CA LYS A 285 4.06 32.71 -6.78
C LYS A 285 4.78 33.44 -7.91
N ASP A 286 5.88 32.87 -8.38
CA ASP A 286 6.71 33.45 -9.43
C ASP A 286 6.18 33.10 -10.84
N ASP A 287 5.02 32.43 -10.91
CA ASP A 287 4.42 32.04 -12.17
C ASP A 287 3.84 33.22 -12.95
N ASN A 288 4.08 33.22 -14.26
CA ASN A 288 3.63 34.27 -15.18
C ASN A 288 3.17 33.65 -16.49
N ILE A 289 2.31 32.63 -16.41
CA ILE A 289 1.70 32.04 -17.59
C ILE A 289 0.68 32.98 -18.20
N ASP A 290 0.65 32.98 -19.54
CA ASP A 290 -0.44 33.58 -20.29
C ASP A 290 -1.80 32.92 -19.91
N PRO A 291 -2.79 33.68 -19.42
CA PRO A 291 -4.12 33.17 -19.10
C PRO A 291 -4.85 32.47 -20.26
N TYR A 292 -4.46 32.75 -21.52
CA TYR A 292 -4.96 32.04 -22.69
C TYR A 292 -4.43 30.59 -22.77
N LEU A 293 -3.26 30.30 -22.18
CA LEU A 293 -2.64 28.97 -22.18
C LEU A 293 -3.04 28.15 -20.95
N SER A 294 -3.22 28.79 -19.79
CA SER A 294 -3.65 28.10 -18.57
C SER A 294 -4.51 29.02 -17.71
N ARG A 295 -5.63 28.48 -17.23
CA ARG A 295 -6.58 29.19 -16.35
C ARG A 295 -6.59 28.66 -14.93
N TYR A 296 -5.71 27.71 -14.63
CA TYR A 296 -5.61 27.18 -13.26
C TYR A 296 -5.15 28.30 -12.34
N SER A 297 -5.81 28.42 -11.19
CA SER A 297 -5.45 29.32 -10.10
C SER A 297 -5.60 28.57 -8.79
N VAL A 298 -4.70 28.83 -7.84
CA VAL A 298 -4.82 28.22 -6.50
C VAL A 298 -6.16 28.62 -5.87
N PRO A 299 -6.91 27.68 -5.29
CA PRO A 299 -8.21 27.97 -4.69
C PRO A 299 -8.10 28.92 -3.49
N ASP A 300 -8.36 30.22 -3.68
CA ASP A 300 -8.73 31.16 -2.61
C ASP A 300 -9.05 32.58 -3.14
N ASN A 301 -9.77 33.36 -2.33
CA ASN A 301 -9.97 34.82 -2.52
C ASN A 301 -9.14 35.68 -1.52
N ALA A 302 -8.41 35.04 -0.60
CA ALA A 302 -7.58 35.68 0.41
C ALA A 302 -6.25 36.24 -0.18
N PRO A 303 -5.56 37.17 0.51
CA PRO A 303 -4.25 37.65 0.06
C PRO A 303 -3.25 36.50 -0.05
N VAL A 304 -2.65 36.37 -1.24
CA VAL A 304 -1.71 35.32 -1.63
C VAL A 304 -0.53 35.24 -0.66
N SER A 305 -0.56 34.27 0.26
CA SER A 305 0.62 33.84 1.01
C SER A 305 1.36 32.77 0.21
N SER A 306 2.69 32.82 0.28
CA SER A 306 3.55 31.80 -0.30
C SER A 306 4.37 31.15 0.79
N THR A 307 4.49 29.84 0.73
CA THR A 307 5.17 29.01 1.73
C THR A 307 6.14 28.08 1.02
N ASP A 308 7.30 27.82 1.63
CA ASP A 308 8.21 26.79 1.16
C ASP A 308 7.72 25.42 1.66
N LEU A 309 7.65 24.44 0.77
CA LEU A 309 7.13 23.11 1.06
C LEU A 309 8.21 22.04 0.89
N VAL A 310 8.11 20.97 1.67
CA VAL A 310 8.92 19.77 1.54
C VAL A 310 7.99 18.59 1.25
N SER A 311 8.25 17.88 0.16
CA SER A 311 7.64 16.57 -0.13
C SER A 311 8.61 15.46 0.25
N LEU A 312 8.09 14.48 1.01
CA LEU A 312 8.75 13.24 1.35
C LEU A 312 7.97 12.11 0.68
N LYS A 313 8.61 11.38 -0.23
CA LYS A 313 7.98 10.36 -1.05
C LYS A 313 8.65 9.01 -0.89
N TRP A 314 7.88 8.00 -0.53
CA TRP A 314 8.29 6.60 -0.44
C TRP A 314 7.64 5.81 -1.57
N HIS A 315 8.43 5.01 -2.27
CA HIS A 315 8.00 4.30 -3.48
C HIS A 315 8.44 2.83 -3.47
N GLY A 316 7.48 1.92 -3.50
CA GLY A 316 7.77 0.48 -3.45
C GLY A 316 6.58 -0.31 -2.92
N PHE A 317 6.80 -1.12 -1.89
CA PHE A 317 5.76 -1.94 -1.28
C PHE A 317 5.56 -1.55 0.19
N VAL A 318 4.54 -0.74 0.45
CA VAL A 318 4.32 -0.12 1.75
C VAL A 318 3.12 -0.76 2.46
N PRO A 319 3.28 -1.30 3.69
CA PRO A 319 2.17 -1.83 4.46
C PRO A 319 1.40 -0.71 5.16
N ALA A 320 0.09 -0.91 5.36
CA ALA A 320 -0.76 0.06 6.07
C ALA A 320 -0.29 0.41 7.49
N SER A 321 0.31 -0.55 8.21
CA SER A 321 0.86 -0.32 9.56
C SER A 321 1.96 0.74 9.56
N TRP A 322 2.86 0.68 8.57
CA TRP A 322 3.92 1.67 8.42
C TRP A 322 3.36 3.06 8.11
N ILE A 323 2.30 3.14 7.30
CA ILE A 323 1.62 4.40 6.98
C ILE A 323 0.95 5.00 8.22
N LEU A 324 0.36 4.15 9.07
CA LEU A 324 -0.18 4.59 10.36
C LEU A 324 0.91 5.14 11.27
N ASP A 325 2.08 4.49 11.35
CA ASP A 325 3.21 4.96 12.15
C ASP A 325 3.73 6.33 11.64
N LEU A 326 3.83 6.48 10.32
CA LEU A 326 4.15 7.76 9.67
C LEU A 326 3.11 8.82 10.03
N PHE A 327 1.82 8.51 9.85
CA PHE A 327 0.72 9.43 10.12
C PHE A 327 0.75 9.92 11.56
N ILE A 328 0.88 9.02 12.53
CA ILE A 328 0.95 9.36 13.97
C ILE A 328 2.20 10.17 14.30
N THR A 329 3.31 9.95 13.60
CA THR A 329 4.55 10.71 13.82
C THR A 329 4.47 12.15 13.31
N VAL A 330 3.60 12.41 12.34
CA VAL A 330 3.38 13.74 11.74
C VAL A 330 2.31 14.54 12.50
N LEU A 331 1.43 13.89 13.26
CA LEU A 331 0.46 14.53 14.16
C LEU A 331 1.13 15.20 15.37
#